data_AF-A0A350QBF4-F1
#
_entry.id   AF-A0A350QBF4-F1
#
_cell.length_a   1.000
_cell.length_b   1.000
_cell.length_c   1.000
_cell.angle_alpha   90.00
_cell.angle_beta   90.00
_cell.angle_gamma   90.00
#
_symmetry.space_group_name_H-M   'P 1'
#
loop_
_entity.id
_entity.type
_entity.pdbx_description
1 polymer ?
#
loop_
_entity_poly.entity_id
_entity_poly.type
_entity_poly.pdbx_seq_one_letter_code
_entity_poly.pdbx_strand_id
1 'polypeptide(L)' 'MRLIQLGVGLVILVYVAYCLITQKVWIRKVFAWRTRDEYPKVFMMNIIGGTLIAIWLIARPLLTN' A
#
# COMPACT_ATOMS: atom_id res chain seq x y z
N MET A 1 19.81 7.30 3.81
CA MET A 1 18.66 7.12 2.88
C MET A 1 18.06 5.72 2.87
N ARG A 2 18.84 4.63 3.02
CA ARG A 2 18.32 3.23 3.00
C ARG A 2 17.28 2.93 4.09
N LEU A 3 17.51 3.38 5.33
CA LEU A 3 16.55 3.22 6.44
C LEU A 3 15.23 3.96 6.20
N ILE A 4 15.26 5.10 5.51
CA ILE A 4 14.04 5.84 5.15
C ILE A 4 13.25 5.06 4.10
N GLN A 5 13.91 4.48 3.09
CA GLN A 5 13.23 3.64 2.10
C GLN A 5 12.59 2.39 2.72
N LEU A 6 13.30 1.72 3.63
CA LEU A 6 12.76 0.60 4.40
C LEU A 6 11.57 1.03 5.27
N GLY A 7 11.69 2.15 5.98
CA GLY A 7 10.62 2.70 6.79
C GLY A 7 9.37 3.02 5.97
N VAL A 8 9.53 3.69 4.83
CA VAL A 8 8.42 4.00 3.91
C VAL A 8 7.80 2.71 3.37
N GLY A 9 8.61 1.73 2.95
CA GLY A 9 8.13 0.43 2.49
C GLY A 9 7.29 -0.29 3.54
N LEU A 10 7.75 -0.31 4.80
CA LEU A 10 7.03 -0.91 5.93
C LEU A 10 5.70 -0.18 6.20
N VAL A 11 5.68 1.14 6.20
CA VAL A 11 4.44 1.93 6.39
C VAL A 11 3.43 1.60 5.29
N ILE A 12 3.86 1.47 4.04
CA ILE A 12 2.98 1.08 2.93
C ILE A 12 2.44 -0.34 3.13
N LEU A 13 3.27 -1.30 3.57
CA LEU A 13 2.79 -2.66 3.89
C LEU A 13 1.75 -2.66 5.01
N VAL A 14 1.97 -1.90 6.08
CA VAL A 14 1.02 -1.75 7.17
C VAL A 14 -0.30 -1.19 6.66
N TYR A 15 -0.26 -0.18 5.79
CA TYR A 15 -1.46 0.37 5.16
C TYR A 15 -2.18 -0.66 4.26
N VAL A 16 -1.46 -1.40 3.43
CA VAL A 16 -2.04 -2.47 2.59
C VAL A 16 -2.69 -3.54 3.48
N ALA A 17 -2.02 -3.99 4.54
CA ALA A 17 -2.56 -4.95 5.48
C ALA A 17 -3.82 -4.42 6.19
N TYR A 18 -3.80 -3.15 6.62
CA TYR A 18 -4.96 -2.49 7.19
C TYR A 18 -6.15 -2.46 6.21
N CYS A 19 -5.91 -2.13 4.94
CA CYS A 19 -6.95 -2.16 3.90
C CYS A 19 -7.50 -3.57 3.66
N LEU A 20 -6.66 -4.60 3.72
CA LEU A 20 -7.08 -6.00 3.59
C LEU A 20 -7.89 -6.48 4.80
N ILE A 21 -7.57 -6.07 6.03
CA ILE A 21 -8.34 -6.44 7.23
C ILE A 21 -9.68 -5.71 7.26
N THR A 22 -9.67 -4.40 7.00
CA THR A 22 -10.87 -3.56 7.10
C THR A 22 -11.75 -3.61 5.86
N GLN A 23 -11.25 -4.18 4.75
CA GLN A 23 -11.86 -4.14 3.42
C GLN A 23 -12.26 -2.70 3.01
N LYS A 24 -11.50 -1.70 3.46
CA LYS A 24 -11.73 -0.28 3.18
C LYS A 24 -10.49 0.37 2.59
N VAL A 25 -10.70 1.31 1.67
CA VAL A 25 -9.64 2.10 1.04
C VAL A 25 -9.97 3.57 1.10
N TRP A 26 -8.96 4.41 1.36
CA TRP A 26 -9.11 5.86 1.26
C TRP A 26 -9.11 6.28 -0.20
N ILE A 27 -10.20 6.87 -0.67
CA ILE A 27 -10.33 7.33 -2.05
C ILE A 27 -10.22 8.85 -2.08
N ARG A 28 -9.16 9.37 -2.70
CA ARG A 28 -8.94 10.82 -2.82
C ARG A 28 -10.06 11.55 -3.58
N LYS A 29 -10.67 10.91 -4.59
CA LYS A 29 -11.75 11.55 -5.40
C LYS A 29 -12.98 11.93 -4.58
N VAL A 30 -13.32 11.13 -3.57
CA VAL A 30 -14.47 11.37 -2.67
C VAL A 30 -14.02 11.81 -1.27
N PHE A 31 -12.70 11.94 -1.06
CA PHE A 31 -12.07 12.24 0.23
C PHE A 31 -12.65 11.45 1.40
N ALA A 32 -12.84 10.13 1.20
CA ALA A 32 -13.48 9.27 2.19
C ALA A 32 -12.96 7.84 2.17
N TRP A 33 -13.12 7.15 3.29
CA TRP A 33 -12.96 5.69 3.39
C TRP A 33 -14.17 5.02 2.76
N ARG A 34 -13.94 4.22 1.71
CA ARG A 34 -14.99 3.46 1.02
C ARG A 34 -14.69 1.98 1.11
N THR A 35 -15.74 1.16 1.11
CA THR A 35 -15.56 -0.29 1.18
C THR A 35 -15.15 -0.85 -0.19
N ARG A 36 -14.57 -2.04 -0.17
CA ARG A 36 -14.25 -2.79 -1.39
C ARG A 36 -15.48 -2.99 -2.27
N ASP A 37 -16.66 -3.21 -1.68
CA ASP A 37 -17.89 -3.49 -2.45
C ASP A 37 -18.35 -2.29 -3.29
N GLU A 38 -18.13 -1.07 -2.79
CA GLU A 38 -18.48 0.16 -3.52
C GLU A 38 -17.51 0.43 -4.68
N TYR A 39 -16.22 0.12 -4.50
CA TYR A 39 -15.17 0.40 -5.49
C TYR A 39 -14.14 -0.74 -5.61
N PRO A 40 -14.54 -1.93 -6.11
CA PRO A 40 -13.69 -3.11 -6.06
C PRO A 40 -12.43 -2.97 -6.92
N LYS A 41 -12.55 -2.30 -8.07
CA LYS A 41 -11.42 -2.07 -8.98
C LYS A 41 -10.38 -1.10 -8.39
N VAL A 42 -10.83 -0.04 -7.71
CA VAL A 42 -9.95 0.94 -7.06
C VAL A 42 -9.26 0.31 -5.85
N PHE A 43 -10.01 -0.47 -5.07
CA PHE A 43 -9.45 -1.24 -3.96
C PHE A 43 -8.33 -2.17 -4.44
N MET A 44 -8.59 -3.00 -5.46
CA MET A 44 -7.58 -3.93 -5.99
C MET A 44 -6.36 -3.21 -6.56
N MET A 45 -6.56 -2.09 -7.28
CA MET A 45 -5.45 -1.29 -7.81
C MET A 45 -4.59 -0.70 -6.68
N ASN A 46 -5.20 -0.25 -5.58
CA ASN A 46 -4.48 0.27 -4.41
C ASN A 46 -3.67 -0.83 -3.71
N ILE A 47 -4.25 -2.04 -3.57
CA ILE A 47 -3.55 -3.19 -2.97
C ILE A 47 -2.37 -3.62 -3.84
N ILE A 48 -2.58 -3.84 -5.14
CA ILE A 48 -1.53 -4.29 -6.07
C ILE A 48 -0.42 -3.23 -6.17
N GLY A 49 -0.80 -1.98 -6.41
CA GLY A 49 0.16 -0.87 -6.50
C GLY A 49 0.95 -0.66 -5.21
N GLY A 50 0.26 -0.63 -4.06
CA GLY A 50 0.90 -0.49 -2.76
C GLY A 50 1.85 -1.64 -2.44
N THR A 51 1.46 -2.87 -2.76
CA THR A 51 2.30 -4.07 -2.55
C THR A 51 3.55 -4.03 -3.42
N LEU A 52 3.41 -3.74 -4.72
CA LEU A 52 4.55 -3.64 -5.64
C LEU A 52 5.54 -2.54 -5.22
N ILE A 53 5.02 -1.37 -4.84
CA ILE A 53 5.86 -0.26 -4.38
C ILE A 53 6.58 -0.64 -3.09
N ALA A 54 5.87 -1.24 -2.13
CA ALA A 54 6.47 -1.66 -0.88
C ALA A 54 7.56 -2.71 -1.07
N ILE A 55 7.31 -3.74 -1.88
CA ILE A 55 8.29 -4.76 -2.23
C ILE A 55 9.50 -4.11 -2.89
N TRP A 56 9.30 -3.20 -3.85
CA TRP A 56 10.41 -2.53 -4.52
C TRP A 56 11.26 -1.68 -3.57
N LEU A 57 10.62 -0.96 -2.64
CA LEU A 57 11.30 -0.14 -1.64
C LEU A 57 12.09 -0.97 -0.62
N ILE A 58 11.64 -2.17 -0.30
CA ILE A 58 12.30 -3.08 0.64
C ILE A 58 13.38 -3.92 -0.07
N ALA A 59 13.06 -4.49 -1.23
CA ALA A 59 13.94 -5.39 -1.96
C ALA A 59 15.15 -4.67 -2.56
N ARG A 60 15.00 -3.43 -3.06
CA ARG A 60 16.15 -2.66 -3.59
C ARG A 60 17.32 -2.54 -2.61
N PRO A 61 17.16 -2.00 -1.39
CA PRO A 61 18.26 -1.88 -0.45
C PRO A 61 18.81 -3.22 0.03
N LEU A 62 18.00 -4.30 -0.02
CA LEU A 62 18.44 -5.67 0.31
C LEU A 62 19.29 -6.31 -0.81
N LEU A 63 18.95 -6.07 -2.08
CA LEU A 63 19.63 -6.65 -3.24
C LEU A 63 20.85 -5.84 -3.70
N THR A 64 20.94 -4.57 -3.31
CA THR A 64 22.08 -3.68 -3.65
C THR A 64 23.09 -3.58 -2.50
N ASN A 65 23.16 -4.63 -1.67
CA ASN A 65 24.00 -4.70 -0.48
C ASN A 65 25.41 -5.16 -0.83
#